data_AF-A0A534SG77-F1
#
_entry.id   AF-A0A534SG77-F1
#
_cell.length_a   1.000
_cell.length_b   1.000
_cell.length_c   1.000
_cell.angle_alpha   90.00
_cell.angle_beta   90.00
_cell.angle_gamma   90.00
#
_symmetry.space_group_name_H-M   'P 1'
#
loop_
_entity.id
_entity.type
_entity.pdbx_description
1 polymer ?
#
loop_
_entity_poly.entity_id
_entity_poly.type
_entity_poly.pdbx_seq_one_letter_code
_entity_poly.pdbx_strand_id
1 'polypeptide(L)'
;MRELPLRLPAEVQAAIRAMHPDLRHRVRAALDRIRAAPGCGKPLTGELEGWWTVRVGRVRIVYRRAPATIDVAAIGPRTSIYVEAARLLRRTR
;
A
#
# COMPACT_ATOMS: atom_id res chain seq x y z
N MET A 1 -11.72 -18.15 -2.12
CA MET A 1 -10.76 -17.44 -1.24
C MET A 1 -11.49 -16.28 -0.58
N ARG A 2 -11.47 -16.14 0.74
CA ARG A 2 -12.00 -14.94 1.40
C ARG A 2 -11.03 -13.78 1.14
N GLU A 3 -11.51 -12.71 0.51
CA GLU A 3 -10.72 -11.49 0.34
C GLU A 3 -10.48 -10.84 1.70
N LEU A 4 -9.22 -10.59 2.05
CA LEU A 4 -8.90 -9.91 3.32
C LEU A 4 -9.34 -8.44 3.23
N PRO A 5 -9.97 -7.87 4.27
CA PRO A 5 -10.29 -6.45 4.30
C PRO A 5 -9.02 -5.59 4.31
N LEU A 6 -9.09 -4.44 3.64
CA LEU A 6 -8.01 -3.45 3.60
C LEU A 6 -8.15 -2.48 4.77
N ARG A 7 -7.05 -2.25 5.48
CA ARG A 7 -6.90 -1.15 6.42
C ARG A 7 -6.12 -0.04 5.74
N LEU A 8 -6.81 1.06 5.46
CA LEU A 8 -6.26 2.25 4.81
C LEU A 8 -6.31 3.43 5.80
N PRO A 9 -5.15 4.00 6.19
CA PRO A 9 -5.09 5.26 6.93
C PRO A 9 -5.85 6.37 6.19
N ALA A 10 -6.40 7.34 6.94
CA ALA A 10 -7.20 8.42 6.36
C ALA A 10 -6.43 9.21 5.28
N GLU A 11 -5.12 9.42 5.47
CA GLU A 11 -4.24 10.08 4.51
C GLU A 11 -4.07 9.28 3.21
N VAL A 12 -4.02 7.95 3.28
CA VAL A 12 -3.98 7.07 2.11
C VAL A 12 -5.29 7.15 1.35
N GLN A 13 -6.42 7.13 2.05
CA GLN A 13 -7.73 7.29 1.43
C GLN A 13 -7.86 8.66 0.73
N ALA A 14 -7.40 9.74 1.38
CA ALA A 14 -7.39 11.07 0.80
C ALA A 14 -6.49 11.15 -0.45
N ALA A 15 -5.30 10.55 -0.39
CA ALA A 15 -4.39 10.48 -1.53
C ALA A 15 -5.03 9.76 -2.73
N ILE A 16 -5.68 8.61 -2.51
CA ILE A 16 -6.40 7.88 -3.57
C ILE A 16 -7.52 8.73 -4.18
N ARG A 17 -8.27 9.47 -3.35
CA ARG A 17 -9.36 10.34 -3.81
C ARG A 17 -8.85 11.48 -4.70
N ALA A 18 -7.69 12.06 -4.37
CA ALA A 18 -7.07 13.15 -5.11
C ALA A 18 -6.36 12.73 -6.41
N MET A 19 -6.15 11.42 -6.64
CA MET A 19 -5.48 10.94 -7.86
C MET A 19 -6.30 11.18 -9.13
N HIS A 20 -5.59 11.40 -10.24
CA HIS A 20 -6.17 11.35 -11.58
C HIS A 20 -6.99 10.05 -11.80
N PRO A 21 -8.17 10.11 -12.45
CA PRO A 21 -9.07 8.95 -12.59
C PRO A 21 -8.39 7.67 -13.05
N ASP A 22 -7.55 7.72 -14.09
CA ASP A 22 -6.85 6.52 -14.60
C ASP A 22 -5.88 5.91 -13.59
N LEU A 23 -5.17 6.76 -12.85
CA LEU A 23 -4.26 6.28 -11.81
C LEU A 23 -5.05 5.68 -10.66
N ARG A 24 -6.13 6.33 -10.24
CA ARG A 24 -7.03 5.83 -9.19
C ARG A 24 -7.63 4.48 -9.56
N HIS A 25 -8.05 4.29 -10.81
CA HIS A 25 -8.56 3.01 -11.30
C HIS A 25 -7.50 1.90 -11.21
N ARG A 26 -6.29 2.16 -11.70
CA ARG A 26 -5.17 1.21 -11.59
C ARG A 26 -4.79 0.90 -10.15
N VAL A 27 -4.84 1.89 -9.26
CA VAL A 27 -4.57 1.70 -7.82
C VAL A 27 -5.62 0.79 -7.18
N ARG A 28 -6.91 0.99 -7.47
CA ARG A 28 -7.98 0.12 -6.97
C ARG A 28 -7.82 -1.32 -7.45
N ALA A 29 -7.58 -1.52 -8.75
CA ALA A 29 -7.33 -2.85 -9.30
C ALA A 29 -6.10 -3.54 -8.66
N ALA A 30 -5.05 -2.77 -8.36
CA ALA A 30 -3.89 -3.29 -7.65
C ALA A 30 -4.21 -3.67 -6.19
N LEU A 31 -5.04 -2.89 -5.50
CA LEU A 31 -5.51 -3.21 -4.14
C LEU A 31 -6.34 -4.50 -4.13
N ASP A 32 -7.23 -4.69 -5.11
CA ASP A 32 -8.00 -5.93 -5.25
C ASP A 32 -7.09 -7.14 -5.50
N ARG A 33 -6.07 -6.97 -6.37
CA ARG A 33 -5.04 -8.00 -6.58
C ARG A 33 -4.27 -8.33 -5.29
N ILE A 34 -3.92 -7.34 -4.47
CA ILE A 34 -3.25 -7.57 -3.19
C ILE A 34 -4.16 -8.37 -2.24
N ARG A 35 -5.46 -8.06 -2.19
CA ARG A 35 -6.43 -8.79 -1.35
C ARG A 35 -6.55 -10.26 -1.77
N ALA A 36 -6.50 -10.52 -3.07
CA ALA A 36 -6.55 -11.88 -3.61
C ALA A 36 -5.21 -12.63 -3.41
N ALA A 37 -4.07 -11.98 -3.65
CA ALA A 37 -2.75 -12.59 -3.59
C ALA A 37 -1.75 -11.66 -2.88
N PRO A 38 -1.68 -11.67 -1.54
CA PRO A 38 -0.82 -10.74 -0.79
C PRO A 38 0.68 -10.87 -1.10
N GLY A 39 1.12 -12.01 -1.65
CA GLY A 39 2.50 -12.22 -2.10
C GLY A 39 2.83 -11.63 -3.47
N CYS A 40 1.93 -10.88 -4.12
CA CYS A 40 2.17 -10.36 -5.47
C CYS A 40 3.17 -9.20 -5.55
N GLY A 41 3.54 -8.62 -4.42
CA GLY A 41 4.51 -7.53 -4.33
C GLY A 41 5.96 -8.02 -4.24
N LYS A 42 6.88 -7.07 -4.09
CA LYS A 42 8.27 -7.33 -3.73
C LYS A 42 8.46 -7.08 -2.23
N PRO A 43 9.12 -7.97 -1.47
CA PRO A 43 9.42 -7.70 -0.08
C PRO A 43 10.37 -6.50 0.03
N LEU A 44 10.20 -5.71 1.09
CA LEU A 44 11.09 -4.63 1.48
C LEU A 44 12.09 -5.13 2.53
N THR A 45 13.22 -4.45 2.63
CA THR A 45 14.32 -4.77 3.55
C THR A 45 14.65 -3.56 4.44
N GLY A 46 15.51 -3.76 5.45
CA GLY A 46 15.94 -2.70 6.37
C GLY A 46 14.80 -2.31 7.34
N GLU A 47 14.60 -1.01 7.58
CA GLU A 47 13.55 -0.52 8.50
C GLU A 47 12.12 -0.93 8.11
N LEU A 48 11.91 -1.40 6.87
CA LEU A 48 10.62 -1.82 6.34
C LEU A 48 10.55 -3.34 6.13
N GLU A 49 11.42 -4.12 6.77
CA GLU A 49 11.31 -5.58 6.74
C GLU A 49 9.93 -6.06 7.22
N GLY A 50 9.39 -7.08 6.55
CA GLY A 50 8.01 -7.54 6.74
C GLY A 50 6.94 -6.75 5.97
N TRP A 51 7.32 -5.63 5.33
CA TRP A 51 6.47 -4.91 4.38
C TRP A 51 6.78 -5.32 2.94
N TRP A 52 5.84 -5.02 2.06
CA TRP A 52 5.86 -5.35 0.64
C TRP A 52 5.56 -4.11 -0.18
N THR A 53 6.02 -4.08 -1.43
CA THR A 53 5.71 -3.02 -2.38
C THR A 53 5.22 -3.56 -3.71
N VAL A 54 4.20 -2.92 -4.29
CA VAL A 54 3.80 -3.16 -5.68
C VAL A 54 3.82 -1.83 -6.46
N ARG A 55 4.32 -1.88 -7.70
CA ARG A 55 4.34 -0.73 -8.60
C ARG A 55 3.01 -0.64 -9.36
N VAL A 56 2.42 0.54 -9.38
CA VAL A 56 1.18 0.84 -10.11
C VAL A 56 1.39 2.10 -10.93
N GLY A 57 1.72 1.93 -12.22
CA GLY A 57 2.10 3.07 -13.06
C GLY A 57 3.26 3.86 -12.46
N ARG A 58 3.00 5.13 -12.08
CA ARG A 58 4.01 6.04 -11.51
C ARG A 58 4.13 5.97 -9.98
N VAL A 59 3.19 5.31 -9.29
CA VAL A 59 3.19 5.19 -7.81
C VAL A 59 3.55 3.78 -7.35
N ARG A 60 3.84 3.64 -6.06
CA ARG A 60 3.99 2.38 -5.35
C ARG A 60 3.01 2.34 -4.20
N ILE A 61 2.51 1.15 -3.91
CA ILE A 61 1.73 0.84 -2.72
C ILE A 61 2.66 0.09 -1.77
N VAL A 62 2.72 0.51 -0.51
CA VAL A 62 3.45 -0.18 0.56
C VAL A 62 2.43 -0.81 1.49
N TYR A 63 2.52 -2.13 1.68
CA TYR A 63 1.53 -2.89 2.43
C TYR A 63 2.13 -4.07 3.19
N ARG A 64 1.36 -4.63 4.11
CA ARG A 64 1.69 -5.80 4.92
C ARG A 64 0.48 -6.70 5.03
N ARG A 65 0.71 -8.01 5.03
CA ARG A 65 -0.32 -8.99 5.42
C ARG A 65 -0.32 -9.17 6.94
N ALA A 66 -1.43 -8.81 7.58
CA ALA A 66 -1.71 -9.15 8.97
C ALA A 66 -2.58 -10.43 9.03
N PRO A 67 -2.80 -11.04 10.22
CA PRO A 67 -3.55 -12.31 10.33
C PRO A 67 -4.95 -12.27 9.69
N ALA A 68 -5.65 -11.14 9.79
CA ALA A 68 -7.02 -10.98 9.29
C ALA A 68 -7.22 -9.80 8.33
N THR A 69 -6.17 -9.02 8.04
CA THR A 69 -6.27 -7.79 7.23
C THR A 69 -5.06 -7.62 6.31
N ILE A 70 -5.21 -6.74 5.32
CA ILE A 70 -4.07 -6.15 4.61
C ILE A 70 -3.94 -4.70 5.07
N ASP A 71 -2.82 -4.39 5.70
CA ASP A 71 -2.52 -3.02 6.14
C ASP A 71 -1.78 -2.31 5.01
N VAL A 72 -2.29 -1.16 4.56
CA VAL A 72 -1.59 -0.31 3.60
C VAL A 72 -1.00 0.86 4.35
N ALA A 73 0.33 0.98 4.36
CA ALA A 73 1.00 2.09 5.02
C ALA A 73 0.93 3.36 4.16
N ALA A 74 1.21 3.27 2.87
CA ALA A 74 1.33 4.45 2.03
C ALA A 74 1.11 4.14 0.53
N ILE A 75 0.72 5.16 -0.24
CA ILE A 75 0.66 5.13 -1.71
C ILE A 75 1.25 6.42 -2.27
N GLY A 76 2.27 6.31 -3.12
CA GLY A 76 2.98 7.51 -3.59
C GLY A 76 4.14 7.24 -4.54
N PRO A 77 4.79 8.30 -5.07
CA PRO A 77 5.91 8.18 -6.00
C PRO A 77 7.14 7.56 -5.34
N ARG A 78 8.03 6.94 -6.14
CA ARG A 78 9.22 6.22 -5.61
C ARG A 78 10.08 7.08 -4.69
N THR A 79 10.21 8.35 -5.02
CA THR A 79 11.12 9.29 -4.37
C THR A 79 10.71 9.59 -2.94
N SER A 80 9.41 9.61 -2.63
CA SER A 80 8.92 9.96 -1.29
C SER A 80 8.33 8.77 -0.51
N ILE A 81 7.89 7.71 -1.20
CA ILE A 81 7.05 6.67 -0.61
C ILE A 81 7.68 5.94 0.58
N TYR A 82 8.99 5.74 0.59
CA TYR A 82 9.67 5.03 1.69
C TYR A 82 9.80 5.90 2.93
N VAL A 83 10.06 7.21 2.75
CA VAL A 83 10.10 8.18 3.85
C VAL A 83 8.70 8.37 4.43
N GLU A 84 7.69 8.51 3.57
CA GLU A 84 6.29 8.60 3.99
C GLU A 84 5.85 7.35 4.74
N ALA A 85 6.10 6.15 4.19
CA ALA A 85 5.78 4.90 4.86
C ALA A 85 6.46 4.79 6.24
N ALA A 86 7.77 5.08 6.33
CA ALA A 86 8.49 5.06 7.60
C ALA A 86 7.90 6.05 8.62
N ARG A 87 7.52 7.26 8.19
CA ARG A 87 6.87 8.25 9.06
C ARG A 87 5.53 7.77 9.59
N LEU A 88 4.70 7.16 8.75
CA LEU A 88 3.38 6.66 9.15
C LEU A 88 3.48 5.48 10.11
N LEU A 89 4.45 4.60 9.89
CA LEU A 89 4.73 3.48 10.79
C LEU A 89 5.23 3.93 12.16
N ARG A 90 6.05 4.98 12.23
CA ARG A 90 6.49 5.57 13.51
C ARG A 90 5.34 6.22 14.27
N ARG A 91 4.31 6.72 13.58
CA ARG A 91 3.17 7.41 14.20
C ARG A 91 2.06 6.46 14.67
N THR A 92 2.09 5.21 14.22
CA THR A 92 1.10 4.16 14.57
C THR A 92 1.64 3.21 15.66
N ARG A 93 2.81 3.52 16.25
CA ARG A 93 3.45 2.75 17.32
C ARG A 93 3.25 3.46 18.65
#